data_AF-A0A412YTN2-F1
#
_entry.id   AF-A0A412YTN2-F1
#
_cell.length_a   1.000
_cell.length_b   1.000
_cell.length_c   1.000
_cell.angle_alpha   90.00
_cell.angle_beta   90.00
_cell.angle_gamma   90.00
#
_symmetry.space_group_name_H-M   'P 1'
#
loop_
_entity.id
_entity.type
_entity.pdbx_description
1 polymer ?
#
loop_
_entity_poly.entity_id
_entity_poly.type
_entity_poly.pdbx_seq_one_letter_code
_entity_poly.pdbx_strand_id
1 'polypeptide(L)'
;MERLTHEADFGVEDWEQILYRVPADTEGAYNIFDIAERWVHYDDADCGCILQDITRKLRDYENIAPKVDELYLKKCQEVSELTKRMRWIPVKERLPEKSGVYWTTMRHTDGSLSTERYYWKSEYWNKQAWKEVVVAWKPYDCPEPYRQEA
;
A
#
# COMPACT_ATOMS: atom_id res chain seq x y z
N MET A 1 8.18 -57.41 -0.36
CA MET A 1 8.00 -56.05 0.18
C MET A 1 8.58 -55.11 -0.85
N GLU A 2 7.69 -54.58 -1.68
CA GLU A 2 8.01 -53.66 -2.76
C GLU A 2 8.33 -52.27 -2.20
N ARG A 3 9.20 -51.56 -2.92
CA ARG A 3 9.91 -50.35 -2.48
C ARG A 3 8.95 -49.21 -2.15
N LEU A 4 9.18 -48.56 -1.01
CA LEU A 4 8.80 -47.17 -0.77
C LEU A 4 9.43 -46.29 -1.86
N THR A 5 8.61 -45.59 -2.64
CA THR A 5 9.04 -44.38 -3.37
C THR A 5 8.28 -43.20 -2.79
N HIS A 6 8.91 -42.61 -1.78
CA HIS A 6 8.67 -41.24 -1.36
C HIS A 6 9.69 -40.42 -2.15
N GLU A 7 9.24 -39.62 -3.12
CA GLU A 7 10.02 -38.49 -3.63
C GLU A 7 9.20 -37.23 -3.35
N ALA A 8 9.16 -36.87 -2.06
CA ALA A 8 8.98 -35.50 -1.64
C ALA A 8 10.36 -35.05 -1.14
N ASP A 9 11.17 -34.49 -2.04
CA ASP A 9 12.37 -33.76 -1.65
C ASP A 9 12.78 -32.77 -2.76
N PHE A 10 12.08 -31.63 -2.80
CA PHE A 10 12.69 -30.30 -2.96
C PHE A 10 11.77 -29.26 -2.31
N GLY A 11 11.87 -29.15 -0.99
CA GLY A 11 11.82 -27.87 -0.24
C GLY A 11 10.67 -26.88 -0.51
N VAL A 12 9.42 -27.32 -0.36
CA VAL A 12 8.26 -26.43 -0.18
C VAL A 12 7.39 -27.13 0.86
N GLU A 13 7.18 -26.53 2.02
CA GLU A 13 6.45 -27.20 3.10
C GLU A 13 5.04 -27.57 2.61
N ASP A 14 4.45 -28.70 3.03
CA ASP A 14 3.16 -29.24 2.50
C ASP A 14 2.00 -28.21 2.50
N TRP A 15 2.09 -27.15 3.29
CA TRP A 15 1.14 -26.03 3.36
C TRP A 15 1.26 -25.00 2.21
N GLU A 16 2.27 -25.10 1.36
CA GLU A 16 2.53 -24.17 0.25
C GLU A 16 2.09 -24.73 -1.11
N GLN A 17 1.58 -25.97 -1.16
CA GLN A 17 1.17 -26.61 -2.42
C GLN A 17 -0.31 -26.37 -2.72
N ILE A 18 -0.60 -25.88 -3.93
CA ILE A 18 -1.96 -25.83 -4.47
C ILE A 18 -2.27 -27.19 -5.09
N LEU A 19 -3.26 -27.88 -4.52
CA LEU A 19 -3.71 -29.19 -4.98
C LEU A 19 -4.95 -29.07 -5.88
N TYR A 20 -4.97 -29.87 -6.93
CA TYR A 20 -6.05 -29.98 -7.91
C TYR A 20 -6.67 -31.37 -7.85
N ARG A 21 -8.00 -31.43 -7.96
CA ARG A 21 -8.72 -32.71 -8.08
C ARG A 21 -8.91 -33.04 -9.55
N VAL A 22 -8.65 -34.29 -9.90
CA VAL A 22 -8.88 -34.84 -11.25
C VAL A 22 -10.22 -35.59 -11.24
N PRO A 23 -11.19 -35.26 -12.11
CA PRO A 23 -12.48 -35.95 -12.14
C PRO A 23 -12.41 -37.47 -12.28
N ALA A 24 -11.46 -37.99 -13.08
CA ALA A 24 -11.21 -39.42 -13.22
C ALA A 24 -10.73 -40.12 -11.94
N ASP A 25 -10.22 -39.39 -10.94
CA ASP A 25 -9.75 -39.92 -9.67
C ASP A 25 -10.32 -39.11 -8.50
N THR A 26 -11.43 -39.58 -7.93
CA THR A 26 -12.19 -38.84 -6.92
C THR A 26 -11.50 -38.75 -5.56
N GLU A 27 -10.50 -39.60 -5.30
CA GLU A 27 -9.73 -39.63 -4.07
C GLU A 27 -8.35 -38.95 -4.22
N GLY A 28 -7.87 -38.80 -5.45
CA GLY A 28 -6.61 -38.15 -5.78
C GLY A 28 -6.62 -36.62 -5.64
N ALA A 29 -5.52 -36.10 -5.10
CA ALA A 29 -5.20 -34.69 -5.09
C ALA A 29 -3.76 -34.53 -5.60
N TYR A 30 -3.59 -33.68 -6.61
CA TYR A 30 -2.38 -33.61 -7.40
C TYR A 30 -1.87 -32.18 -7.42
N ASN A 31 -0.57 -31.97 -7.21
CA ASN A 31 0.02 -30.66 -7.42
C ASN A 31 0.19 -30.40 -8.93
N ILE A 32 0.61 -29.19 -9.29
CA ILE A 32 0.76 -28.80 -10.71
C ILE A 32 1.78 -29.65 -11.47
N PHE A 33 2.84 -30.13 -10.81
CA PHE A 33 3.84 -30.98 -11.43
C PHE A 33 3.28 -32.37 -11.71
N ASP A 34 2.53 -32.95 -10.76
CA ASP A 34 1.86 -34.24 -10.96
C ASP A 34 0.87 -34.18 -12.13
N ILE A 35 0.08 -33.10 -12.20
CA ILE A 35 -0.87 -32.87 -13.31
C ILE A 35 -0.12 -32.75 -14.66
N ALA A 36 1.00 -32.02 -14.69
CA ALA A 36 1.80 -31.85 -15.90
C ALA A 36 2.45 -33.16 -16.36
N GLU A 37 3.03 -33.92 -15.42
CA GLU A 37 3.62 -35.24 -15.69
C GLU A 37 2.55 -36.20 -16.23
N ARG A 38 1.37 -36.24 -15.59
CA ARG A 38 0.28 -37.12 -16.03
C ARG A 38 -0.23 -36.76 -17.43
N TRP A 39 -0.35 -35.48 -17.74
CA TRP A 39 -0.71 -35.04 -19.08
C TRP A 39 0.32 -35.47 -20.13
N VAL A 40 1.63 -35.26 -19.87
CA VAL A 40 2.70 -35.59 -20.81
C VAL A 40 2.83 -37.10 -21.03
N HIS A 41 2.69 -37.91 -19.98
CA HIS A 41 2.95 -39.35 -20.05
C HIS A 41 1.71 -40.20 -20.36
N TYR A 42 0.50 -39.73 -20.03
CA TYR A 42 -0.73 -40.51 -20.17
C TYR A 42 -1.79 -39.86 -21.05
N ASP A 43 -1.52 -38.68 -21.63
CA ASP A 43 -2.48 -37.89 -22.43
C ASP A 43 -3.83 -37.71 -21.71
N ASP A 44 -3.75 -37.51 -20.39
CA ASP A 44 -4.91 -37.40 -19.51
C ASP A 44 -5.66 -36.09 -19.81
N ALA A 45 -6.84 -36.22 -20.43
CA ALA A 45 -7.66 -35.09 -20.89
C ALA A 45 -8.12 -34.20 -19.72
N ASP A 46 -8.39 -34.77 -18.55
CA ASP A 46 -8.79 -34.02 -17.36
C ASP A 46 -7.63 -33.15 -16.86
N CYS A 47 -6.42 -33.71 -16.83
CA CYS A 47 -5.19 -32.97 -16.52
C CYS A 47 -4.95 -31.84 -17.53
N GLY A 48 -5.16 -32.10 -18.82
CA GLY A 48 -5.09 -31.10 -19.88
C GLY A 48 -6.06 -29.92 -19.67
N CYS A 49 -7.31 -30.20 -19.29
CA CYS A 49 -8.30 -29.16 -18.97
C CYS A 49 -7.88 -28.33 -17.74
N ILE A 50 -7.36 -28.97 -16.69
CA ILE A 50 -6.87 -28.28 -15.49
C ILE A 50 -5.70 -27.34 -15.85
N LEU A 51 -4.74 -27.79 -16.66
CA LEU A 51 -3.61 -26.97 -17.11
C LEU A 51 -4.06 -25.77 -17.95
N GLN A 52 -5.04 -25.97 -18.85
CA GLN A 52 -5.62 -24.86 -19.62
C GLN A 52 -6.28 -23.82 -18.71
N ASP A 53 -7.00 -24.27 -17.69
CA ASP A 53 -7.64 -23.38 -16.71
C ASP A 53 -6.64 -22.61 -15.86
N ILE A 54 -5.56 -23.27 -15.39
CA ILE A 54 -4.45 -22.61 -14.69
C ILE A 54 -3.82 -21.56 -15.59
N THR A 55 -3.50 -21.92 -16.84
CA THR A 55 -2.89 -21.02 -17.82
C THR A 55 -3.75 -19.79 -18.08
N ARG A 56 -5.07 -19.96 -18.20
CA ARG A 56 -6.03 -18.85 -18.35
C ARG A 56 -6.01 -17.92 -17.13
N LYS A 57 -6.07 -18.48 -15.91
CA LYS A 57 -6.01 -17.68 -14.67
C LYS A 57 -4.69 -16.92 -14.56
N LEU A 58 -3.55 -17.56 -14.86
CA LEU A 58 -2.24 -16.91 -14.85
C LEU A 58 -2.19 -15.73 -15.82
N ARG A 59 -2.72 -15.91 -17.04
CA ARG A 59 -2.85 -14.82 -18.01
C ARG A 59 -3.70 -13.67 -17.48
N ASP A 60 -4.81 -13.96 -16.81
CA ASP A 60 -5.66 -12.92 -16.21
C ASP A 60 -4.90 -12.15 -15.12
N TYR A 61 -4.11 -12.83 -14.29
CA TYR A 61 -3.24 -12.19 -13.30
C TYR A 61 -2.15 -11.34 -13.95
N GLU A 62 -1.46 -11.84 -14.96
CA GLU A 62 -0.45 -11.10 -15.73
C GLU A 62 -1.02 -9.83 -16.38
N ASN A 63 -2.29 -9.86 -16.81
CA ASN A 63 -2.98 -8.70 -17.37
C ASN A 63 -3.38 -7.66 -16.31
N ILE A 64 -3.56 -8.08 -15.05
CA ILE A 64 -3.99 -7.22 -13.94
C ILE A 64 -2.78 -6.63 -13.21
N ALA A 65 -1.70 -7.40 -13.02
CA ALA A 65 -0.55 -7.00 -12.24
C ALA A 65 0.04 -5.62 -12.63
N PRO A 66 0.26 -5.30 -13.92
CA PRO A 66 0.75 -3.99 -14.32
C PRO A 66 -0.19 -2.83 -13.96
N LYS A 67 -1.51 -3.08 -13.99
CA LYS A 67 -2.52 -2.06 -13.63
C LYS A 67 -2.53 -1.80 -12.13
N VAL A 68 -2.29 -2.84 -11.33
CA VAL A 68 -2.17 -2.72 -9.88
C VAL A 68 -0.89 -1.96 -9.53
N ASP A 69 0.22 -2.24 -10.20
CA ASP A 69 1.47 -1.51 -10.01
C ASP A 69 1.33 -0.02 -10.37
N GLU A 70 0.68 0.29 -11.49
CA GLU A 70 0.38 1.68 -11.88
C GLU A 70 -0.49 2.38 -10.84
N LEU A 71 -1.55 1.71 -10.37
CA LEU A 71 -2.43 2.24 -9.34
C LEU A 71 -1.70 2.46 -8.01
N TYR A 72 -0.85 1.51 -7.62
CA TYR A 72 -0.03 1.60 -6.42
C TYR A 72 0.91 2.79 -6.50
N LEU A 73 1.63 2.96 -7.62
CA LEU A 73 2.52 4.09 -7.84
C LEU A 73 1.77 5.43 -7.75
N LYS A 74 0.60 5.52 -8.38
CA LYS A 74 -0.26 6.72 -8.30
C LYS A 74 -0.69 7.01 -6.87
N LYS A 75 -1.07 5.98 -6.10
CA LYS A 75 -1.44 6.14 -4.69
C LYS A 75 -0.25 6.54 -3.81
N CYS A 76 0.94 6.00 -4.05
CA CYS A 76 2.15 6.44 -3.36
C CYS A 76 2.46 7.91 -3.63
N GLN A 77 2.28 8.39 -4.87
CA GLN A 77 2.44 9.80 -5.21
C GLN A 77 1.40 10.68 -4.49
N GLU A 78 0.13 10.27 -4.49
CA GLU A 78 -0.95 10.98 -3.79
C GLU A 78 -0.67 11.08 -2.28
N VAL A 79 -0.29 9.97 -1.66
CA VAL A 79 0.07 9.91 -0.23
C VAL A 79 1.30 10.77 0.06
N SER A 80 2.31 10.76 -0.80
CA SER A 80 3.50 11.62 -0.66
C SER A 80 3.13 13.10 -0.70
N GLU A 81 2.31 13.52 -1.66
CA GLU A 81 1.86 14.91 -1.77
C GLU A 81 0.97 15.34 -0.60
N LEU A 82 0.06 14.47 -0.14
CA LEU A 82 -0.74 14.72 1.07
C LEU A 82 0.15 14.84 2.30
N THR A 83 1.13 13.96 2.45
CA THR A 83 2.09 13.99 3.57
C THR A 83 2.88 15.30 3.58
N LYS A 84 3.33 15.77 2.41
CA LYS A 84 3.99 17.07 2.27
C LYS A 84 3.08 18.24 2.67
N ARG A 85 1.80 18.21 2.29
CA ARG A 85 0.81 19.25 2.64
C ARG A 85 0.46 19.25 4.13
N MET A 86 0.40 18.08 4.75
CA MET A 86 0.06 17.91 6.17
C MET A 86 1.25 18.11 7.12
N ARG A 87 2.47 18.19 6.58
CA ARG A 87 3.70 18.37 7.37
C ARG A 87 3.69 19.71 8.10
N TRP A 88 4.17 19.67 9.34
CA TRP A 88 4.53 20.87 10.10
C TRP A 88 5.77 21.54 9.52
N ILE A 89 5.66 22.82 9.21
CA ILE A 89 6.73 23.65 8.67
C ILE A 89 7.34 24.43 9.84
N PRO A 90 8.62 24.21 10.20
CA PRO A 90 9.29 25.00 11.20
C PRO A 90 9.36 26.48 10.78
N VAL A 91 9.13 27.40 11.70
CA VAL A 91 9.23 28.85 11.41
C VAL A 91 10.63 29.25 10.93
N LYS A 92 11.67 28.53 11.39
CA LYS A 92 13.05 28.70 10.94
C LYS A 92 13.26 28.33 9.47
N GLU A 93 12.46 27.40 8.93
CA GLU A 93 12.52 27.00 7.53
C GLU A 93 11.81 28.04 6.66
N ARG A 94 10.56 28.36 6.98
CA ARG A 94 9.76 29.32 6.22
C ARG A 94 8.59 29.86 7.06
N LEU A 95 8.20 31.11 6.82
CA LEU A 95 6.97 31.72 7.34
C LEU A 95 5.83 31.63 6.31
N PRO A 96 4.55 31.67 6.71
CA PRO A 96 3.45 31.61 5.74
C PRO A 96 3.49 32.79 4.76
N GLU A 97 3.16 32.52 3.50
CA GLU A 97 3.18 33.54 2.44
C GLU A 97 1.93 34.41 2.42
N LYS A 98 0.77 33.82 2.74
CA LYS A 98 -0.55 34.47 2.69
C LYS A 98 -1.04 34.75 4.10
N SER A 99 -1.69 35.88 4.32
CA SER A 99 -2.38 36.15 5.58
C SER A 99 -3.57 35.21 5.76
N GLY A 100 -3.78 34.70 6.97
CA GLY A 100 -4.83 33.73 7.25
C GLY A 100 -4.70 33.06 8.60
N VAL A 101 -5.61 32.13 8.91
CA VAL A 101 -5.55 31.30 10.11
C VAL A 101 -4.70 30.07 9.85
N TYR A 102 -3.84 29.73 10.80
CA TYR A 102 -2.96 28.58 10.74
C TYR A 102 -3.01 27.79 12.05
N TRP A 103 -2.73 26.49 11.97
CA TRP A 103 -2.34 25.72 13.15
C TRP A 103 -0.88 26.05 13.47
N THR A 104 -0.62 26.36 14.72
CA THR A 104 0.70 26.76 15.21
C THR A 104 1.07 25.98 16.45
N THR A 105 2.30 25.49 16.51
CA THR A 105 2.89 24.97 17.74
C THR A 105 3.66 26.10 18.39
N MET A 106 3.18 26.58 19.53
CA MET A 106 3.77 27.69 20.28
C MET A 106 4.63 27.15 21.41
N ARG A 107 5.73 27.85 21.70
CA ARG A 107 6.57 27.61 22.86
C ARG A 107 6.25 28.65 23.93
N HIS A 108 5.82 28.18 25.09
CA HIS A 108 5.57 29.01 26.26
C HIS A 108 6.88 29.34 26.98
N THR A 109 6.83 30.33 27.87
CA THR A 109 7.99 30.77 28.66
C THR A 109 8.52 29.69 29.61
N ASP A 110 7.68 28.74 30.02
CA ASP A 110 8.05 27.57 30.82
C ASP A 110 8.68 26.43 30.00
N GLY A 111 8.81 26.62 28.68
CA GLY A 111 9.34 25.63 27.74
C GLY A 111 8.32 24.60 27.24
N SER A 112 7.08 24.62 27.73
CA SER A 112 6.01 23.74 27.24
C SER A 112 5.60 24.10 25.81
N LEU A 113 5.05 23.12 25.10
CA LEU A 113 4.54 23.29 23.73
C LEU A 113 3.02 23.13 23.73
N SER A 114 2.31 24.09 23.16
CA SER A 114 0.88 23.97 22.87
C SER A 114 0.62 24.05 21.36
N THR A 115 -0.45 23.41 20.91
CA THR A 115 -0.95 23.56 19.53
C THR A 115 -2.21 24.40 19.54
N GLU A 116 -2.13 25.58 18.92
CA GLU A 116 -3.19 26.58 18.95
C GLU A 116 -3.43 27.15 17.55
N ARG A 117 -4.61 27.75 17.36
CA ARG A 117 -4.96 28.45 16.12
C ARG A 117 -4.50 29.89 16.23
N TYR A 118 -3.74 30.36 15.24
CA TYR A 118 -3.23 31.73 15.24
C TYR A 118 -3.42 32.39 13.87
N TYR A 119 -3.70 33.69 13.88
CA TYR A 119 -3.84 34.49 12.66
C TYR A 119 -2.50 35.10 12.25
N TRP A 120 -2.04 34.78 11.04
CA TRP A 120 -0.83 35.31 10.44
C TRP A 120 -1.12 36.52 9.56
N LYS A 121 -0.24 37.52 9.64
CA LYS A 121 -0.18 38.62 8.67
C LYS A 121 1.29 39.02 8.44
N SER A 122 1.63 39.45 7.22
CA SER A 122 3.02 39.74 6.84
C SER A 122 3.61 41.04 7.43
N GLU A 123 2.91 41.66 8.37
CA GLU A 123 3.33 42.85 9.10
C GLU A 123 4.55 42.58 9.99
N TYR A 124 5.39 43.62 10.19
CA TYR A 124 6.65 43.49 10.91
C TYR A 124 6.49 42.91 12.32
N TRP A 125 5.53 43.44 13.09
CA TRP A 125 5.30 43.00 14.48
C TRP A 125 4.81 41.54 14.57
N ASN A 126 3.94 41.12 13.64
CA ASN A 126 3.43 39.75 13.60
C ASN A 126 4.53 38.76 13.19
N LYS A 127 5.37 39.13 12.21
CA LYS A 127 6.58 38.37 11.83
C LYS A 127 7.53 38.16 13.00
N GLN A 128 7.79 39.20 13.78
CA GLN A 128 8.71 39.14 14.89
C GLN A 128 8.16 38.23 16.00
N ALA A 129 6.89 38.42 16.39
CA ALA A 129 6.22 37.58 17.37
C ALA A 129 6.26 36.10 16.97
N TRP A 130 5.92 35.77 15.72
CA TRP A 130 5.97 34.38 15.23
C TRP A 130 7.36 33.77 15.30
N LYS A 131 8.41 34.52 14.98
CA LYS A 131 9.79 34.02 15.08
C LYS A 131 10.22 33.73 16.51
N GLU A 132 9.62 34.40 17.49
CA GLU A 132 9.96 34.25 18.90
C GLU A 132 9.15 33.13 19.57
N VAL A 133 7.84 33.08 19.34
CA VAL A 133 6.93 32.18 20.08
C VAL A 133 6.48 30.96 19.29
N VAL A 134 6.45 31.01 17.94
CA VAL A 134 5.96 29.90 17.12
C VAL A 134 7.13 29.02 16.67
N VAL A 135 7.06 27.73 16.99
CA VAL A 135 8.07 26.74 16.62
C VAL A 135 7.83 26.21 15.21
N ALA A 136 6.58 25.84 14.92
CA ALA A 136 6.16 25.30 13.64
C ALA A 136 4.71 25.65 13.34
N TRP A 137 4.33 25.62 12.07
CA TRP A 137 2.98 25.89 11.61
C TRP A 137 2.55 24.93 10.50
N LYS A 138 1.24 24.80 10.29
CA LYS A 138 0.66 24.18 9.10
C LYS A 138 -0.65 24.88 8.71
N PRO A 139 -1.10 24.79 7.46
CA PRO A 139 -2.37 25.36 7.02
C PRO A 139 -3.55 24.88 7.90
N TYR A 140 -4.51 25.77 8.15
CA TYR A 140 -5.68 25.44 8.96
C TYR A 140 -6.59 24.41 8.27
N ASP A 141 -6.83 24.58 6.97
CA ASP A 141 -7.69 23.72 6.14
C ASP A 141 -7.00 22.41 5.71
N CYS A 142 -6.19 21.81 6.58
CA CYS A 142 -5.45 20.58 6.29
C CYS A 142 -5.74 19.49 7.34
N PRO A 143 -6.60 18.49 7.02
CA PRO A 143 -7.22 18.23 5.71
C PRO A 143 -8.35 19.22 5.36
N GLU A 144 -8.71 19.28 4.07
CA GLU A 144 -9.78 20.16 3.59
C GLU A 144 -11.10 19.87 4.33
N PRO A 145 -11.86 20.92 4.73
CA PRO A 145 -13.14 20.73 5.36
C PRO A 145 -14.10 19.92 4.48
N TYR A 146 -14.94 19.09 5.10
CA TYR A 146 -16.01 18.38 4.40
C TYR A 146 -16.89 19.37 3.63
N ARG A 147 -17.14 19.07 2.35
CA ARG A 147 -18.10 19.79 1.51
C ARG A 147 -19.24 18.82 1.20
N GLN A 148 -20.46 19.18 1.59
CA GLN A 148 -21.64 18.42 1.23
C GLN A 148 -21.84 18.50 -0.29
N GLU A 149 -22.01 17.35 -0.95
CA GLU A 149 -22.33 17.29 -2.37
C GLU A 149 -23.72 17.92 -2.60
N ALA A 150 -23.80 18.85 -3.56
CA ALA A 150 -25.00 19.62 -3.88
C ALA A 150 -25.93 18.86 -4.83
#